data_AF-A0A6A7G1K2-F1
#
_entry.id   AF-A0A6A7G1K2-F1
#
_cell.length_a   1.000
_cell.length_b   1.000
_cell.length_c   1.000
_cell.angle_alpha   90.00
_cell.angle_beta   90.00
_cell.angle_gamma   90.00
#
_symmetry.space_group_name_H-M   'P 1'
#
loop_
_entity.id
_entity.type
_entity.pdbx_description
1 polymer ?
#
loop_
_entity_poly.entity_id
_entity_poly.type
_entity_poly.pdbx_seq_one_letter_code
_entity_poly.pdbx_strand_id
1 'polypeptide(L)'
;CRHFGIPEKHVVHVGPSLDTALMLAKSSQDYQTYSTGEEGCVTAVKAYDTLCDTLRKLQLPLPVSSIASSSPVLAQAQLYTRNIIRTHHTALEQVNTMQTMTDPVEVLVFLGRSGKWPQDLDRVNCVRMDFHREIVKQLRSKKFTAVLDNSYVYVAVNGFSFKVRVTYQGEVLLLRRLGSPQQVQRDGAAAGEEEEEDEDVSIHDTADSLQLQIQTTVTPRIMSALAGLGRQHNSYSACVRLCRRWVSSHMLEPYMPGLVTQLLVAHMYLQPAPFQVPHTPYVGLMRFLTVLSTTDWSMTPFFLDLLDDFHEEDLKELRSQFMRSREALPALFLATNFDIRGGHHPVKEAGGVDNLEQPVRNFRYKLVSEWSRKYPSRHVLSLLQQLATAVLENIQDIGLDPDYDIFELFIPNTSFFDLTIHLKTRRVPHFDENIELCAGTRKPMHSSGEAARTFKYNNKMSPKTIVQRLRTHYREDAYVMYDENGGAIIGLCFNPGALEERIIADNDYLLMGMELLSRSSPMRGQLSLEAAAAAIQSNYSFIVQSVTLNASS
;
A
#
# COMPACT_ATOMS: atom_id res chain seq x y z
N CYS A 1 -14.89 37.13 12.47
CA CYS A 1 -16.15 37.90 12.68
C CYS A 1 -16.01 39.35 13.18
N ARG A 2 -14.82 39.98 13.15
CA ARG A 2 -14.66 41.39 13.58
C ARG A 2 -15.52 42.39 12.79
N HIS A 3 -15.78 42.11 11.51
CA HIS A 3 -16.68 42.91 10.66
C HIS A 3 -18.16 42.86 11.10
N PHE A 4 -18.58 41.81 11.81
CA PHE A 4 -19.96 41.64 12.28
C PHE A 4 -20.13 42.04 13.75
N GLY A 5 -19.08 42.53 14.43
CA GLY A 5 -19.13 42.87 15.85
C GLY A 5 -19.35 41.68 16.79
N ILE A 6 -19.27 40.44 16.29
CA ILE A 6 -19.46 39.24 17.10
C ILE A 6 -18.19 39.01 17.94
N PRO A 7 -18.28 38.97 19.28
CA PRO A 7 -17.16 38.66 20.15
C PRO A 7 -16.59 37.27 19.86
N GLU A 8 -15.27 37.10 19.98
CA GLU A 8 -14.58 35.83 19.71
C GLU A 8 -15.14 34.68 20.57
N LYS A 9 -15.49 34.95 21.83
CA LYS A 9 -16.17 34.01 22.75
C LYS A 9 -17.53 33.49 22.26
N HIS A 10 -18.15 34.10 21.26
CA HIS A 10 -19.42 33.67 20.68
C HIS A 10 -19.23 32.93 19.35
N VAL A 11 -18.00 32.82 18.86
CA VAL A 11 -17.66 32.02 17.69
C VAL A 11 -17.04 30.73 18.19
N VAL A 12 -17.83 29.66 18.23
CA VAL A 12 -17.36 28.32 18.58
C VAL A 12 -17.11 27.56 17.29
N HIS A 13 -15.93 26.99 17.14
CA HIS A 13 -15.68 26.02 16.08
C HIS A 13 -16.42 24.74 16.45
N VAL A 14 -17.42 24.37 15.65
CA VAL A 14 -18.20 23.15 15.87
C VAL A 14 -17.44 21.97 15.28
N GLY A 15 -17.23 20.96 16.10
CA GLY A 15 -16.52 19.75 15.73
C GLY A 15 -15.00 19.89 15.95
N PRO A 16 -14.34 18.78 16.27
CA PRO A 16 -12.94 18.82 16.66
C PRO A 16 -11.99 18.76 15.45
N SER A 17 -10.76 19.27 15.61
CA SER A 17 -9.77 19.35 14.53
C SER A 17 -9.09 18.01 14.28
N LEU A 18 -9.75 17.15 13.48
CA LEU A 18 -9.25 15.82 13.13
C LEU A 18 -7.90 15.83 12.39
N ASP A 19 -7.54 16.95 11.78
CA ASP A 19 -6.26 17.09 11.07
C ASP A 19 -5.06 16.93 12.02
N THR A 20 -5.27 17.14 13.33
CA THR A 20 -4.24 16.89 14.34
C THR A 20 -3.84 15.42 14.46
N ALA A 21 -4.69 14.47 14.03
CA ALA A 21 -4.35 13.04 13.96
C ALA A 21 -3.27 12.72 12.90
N LEU A 22 -3.03 13.65 11.97
CA LEU A 22 -1.98 13.57 10.95
C LEU A 22 -0.67 14.23 11.39
N MET A 23 -0.67 14.97 12.50
CA MET A 23 0.54 15.59 13.03
C MET A 23 1.44 14.57 13.72
N LEU A 24 2.71 14.94 13.91
CA LEU A 24 3.62 14.22 14.80
C LEU A 24 3.26 14.49 16.27
N ALA A 25 3.80 13.70 17.18
CA ALA A 25 3.73 13.99 18.60
C ALA A 25 4.41 15.33 18.93
N LYS A 26 3.85 16.09 19.89
CA LYS A 26 4.41 17.37 20.36
C LYS A 26 5.86 17.28 20.86
N SER A 27 6.30 16.09 21.27
CA SER A 27 7.68 15.81 21.69
C SER A 27 8.66 15.66 20.53
N SER A 28 8.18 15.53 19.28
CA SER A 28 9.04 15.41 18.10
C SER A 28 9.75 16.72 17.81
N GLN A 29 11.01 16.63 17.39
CA GLN A 29 11.79 17.80 16.96
C GLN A 29 11.20 18.45 15.70
N ASP A 30 10.56 17.65 14.86
CA ASP A 30 9.95 18.12 13.61
C ASP A 30 8.46 18.50 13.78
N TYR A 31 7.90 18.49 15.00
CA TYR A 31 6.46 18.75 15.22
C TYR A 31 5.97 20.04 14.54
N GLN A 32 6.70 21.14 14.75
CA GLN A 32 6.33 22.45 14.19
C GLN A 32 6.52 22.53 12.68
N THR A 33 7.55 21.88 12.14
CA THR A 33 7.89 21.95 10.71
C THR A 33 7.10 20.97 9.88
N TYR A 34 6.70 19.83 10.46
CA TYR A 34 5.93 18.79 9.78
C TYR A 34 4.47 19.19 9.56
N SER A 35 3.88 19.96 10.50
CA SER A 35 2.45 20.31 10.45
C SER A 35 1.61 19.03 10.27
N THR A 36 0.78 18.94 9.24
CA THR A 36 0.03 17.72 8.89
C THR A 36 0.80 16.80 7.91
N GLY A 37 1.88 17.28 7.28
CA GLY A 37 2.68 16.55 6.28
C GLY A 37 2.38 16.91 4.82
N GLU A 38 1.49 17.88 4.56
CA GLU A 38 1.14 18.31 3.20
C GLU A 38 2.32 18.99 2.49
N GLU A 39 3.01 19.88 3.19
CA GLU A 39 4.21 20.56 2.71
C GLU A 39 5.33 19.56 2.38
N GLY A 40 5.40 18.47 3.15
CA GLY A 40 6.28 17.35 2.89
C GLY A 40 6.01 16.70 1.53
N CYS A 41 4.73 16.45 1.20
CA CYS A 41 4.34 15.87 -0.08
C CYS A 41 4.66 16.82 -1.25
N VAL A 42 4.37 18.11 -1.10
CA VAL A 42 4.72 19.13 -2.10
C VAL A 42 6.24 19.18 -2.33
N THR A 43 7.03 19.09 -1.27
CA THR A 43 8.50 19.05 -1.37
C THR A 43 8.98 17.77 -2.06
N ALA A 44 8.35 16.63 -1.80
CA ALA A 44 8.65 15.36 -2.46
C ALA A 44 8.37 15.43 -3.97
N VAL A 45 7.26 16.04 -4.39
CA VAL A 45 6.93 16.26 -5.81
C VAL A 45 8.01 17.13 -6.49
N LYS A 46 8.41 18.24 -5.87
CA LYS A 46 9.50 19.09 -6.40
C LYS A 46 10.83 18.35 -6.51
N ALA A 47 11.14 17.50 -5.53
CA ALA A 47 12.33 16.65 -5.55
C ALA A 47 12.27 15.61 -6.69
N TYR A 48 11.10 15.00 -6.89
CA TYR A 48 10.83 14.08 -7.99
C TYR A 48 10.99 14.75 -9.36
N ASP A 49 10.44 15.95 -9.54
CA ASP A 49 10.56 16.72 -10.78
C ASP A 49 12.03 17.06 -11.10
N THR A 50 12.77 17.49 -10.08
CA THR A 50 14.21 17.77 -10.18
C THR A 50 15.00 16.53 -10.66
N LEU A 51 14.68 15.35 -10.09
CA LEU A 51 15.29 14.10 -10.49
C LEU A 51 14.88 13.71 -11.93
N CYS A 52 13.59 13.81 -12.27
CA CYS A 52 13.07 13.48 -13.59
C CYS A 52 13.73 14.33 -14.69
N ASP A 53 13.85 15.64 -14.47
CA ASP A 53 14.51 16.55 -15.40
C ASP A 53 15.99 16.24 -15.57
N THR A 54 16.65 15.76 -14.51
CA THR A 54 18.03 15.32 -14.58
C THR A 54 18.15 14.01 -15.37
N LEU A 55 17.27 13.03 -15.09
CA LEU A 55 17.25 11.72 -15.75
C LEU A 55 17.01 11.85 -17.26
N ARG A 56 16.09 12.72 -17.68
CA ARG A 56 15.83 12.98 -19.11
C ARG A 56 17.03 13.58 -19.85
N LYS A 57 17.93 14.27 -19.13
CA LYS A 57 19.14 14.93 -19.69
C LYS A 57 20.38 14.02 -19.65
N LEU A 58 20.26 12.76 -19.22
CA LEU A 58 21.38 11.82 -19.23
C LEU A 58 21.68 11.36 -20.66
N GLN A 59 22.97 11.20 -20.97
CA GLN A 59 23.44 10.71 -22.26
C GLN A 59 23.58 9.19 -22.19
N LEU A 60 22.45 8.49 -22.22
CA LEU A 60 22.40 7.02 -22.19
C LEU A 60 22.40 6.44 -23.62
N PRO A 61 22.81 5.17 -23.81
CA PRO A 61 22.75 4.50 -25.12
C PRO A 61 21.34 4.48 -25.75
N LEU A 62 20.31 4.41 -24.91
CA LEU A 62 18.91 4.62 -25.29
C LEU A 62 18.39 5.83 -24.50
N PRO A 63 17.76 6.82 -25.17
CA PRO A 63 17.22 7.98 -24.46
C PRO A 63 16.07 7.58 -23.54
N VAL A 64 15.85 8.35 -22.48
CA VAL A 64 14.69 8.17 -21.61
C VAL A 64 13.44 8.61 -22.37
N SER A 65 12.49 7.69 -22.57
CA SER A 65 11.24 7.95 -23.29
C SER A 65 10.15 8.49 -22.36
N SER A 66 10.02 7.91 -21.17
CA SER A 66 9.06 8.34 -20.16
C SER A 66 9.55 7.96 -18.77
N ILE A 67 9.00 8.64 -17.77
CA ILE A 67 9.25 8.35 -16.36
C ILE A 67 7.89 8.27 -15.68
N ALA A 68 7.70 7.27 -14.83
CA ALA A 68 6.47 7.08 -14.08
C ALA A 68 6.79 6.72 -12.62
N SER A 69 5.77 6.71 -11.77
CA SER A 69 5.91 6.29 -10.37
C SER A 69 4.57 5.78 -9.86
N SER A 70 4.65 4.75 -9.01
CA SER A 70 3.52 4.21 -8.26
C SER A 70 3.45 4.75 -6.83
N SER A 71 4.30 5.73 -6.46
CA SER A 71 4.42 6.17 -5.07
C SER A 71 3.26 7.10 -4.68
N PRO A 72 2.53 6.80 -3.58
CA PRO A 72 1.39 7.62 -3.14
C PRO A 72 1.79 9.03 -2.69
N VAL A 73 3.08 9.28 -2.38
CA VAL A 73 3.56 10.63 -2.02
C VAL A 73 3.39 11.63 -3.16
N LEU A 74 3.48 11.16 -4.42
CA LEU A 74 3.31 12.00 -5.59
C LEU A 74 1.84 12.32 -5.88
N ALA A 75 0.93 11.49 -5.40
CA ALA A 75 -0.50 11.79 -5.33
C ALA A 75 -0.89 12.51 -4.03
N GLN A 76 0.10 13.01 -3.25
CA GLN A 76 -0.08 13.66 -1.95
C GLN A 76 -0.88 12.84 -0.92
N ALA A 77 -0.94 11.52 -1.11
CA ALA A 77 -1.71 10.58 -0.32
C ALA A 77 -0.84 9.77 0.67
N GLN A 78 0.46 10.04 0.74
CA GLN A 78 1.37 9.42 1.69
C GLN A 78 1.04 9.87 3.11
N LEU A 79 0.85 8.92 4.03
CA LEU A 79 0.44 9.23 5.40
C LEU A 79 1.53 10.02 6.16
N TYR A 80 2.75 9.48 6.20
CA TYR A 80 3.92 10.19 6.72
C TYR A 80 5.03 10.31 5.68
N THR A 81 5.46 11.54 5.42
CA THR A 81 6.57 11.80 4.48
C THR A 81 7.91 11.61 5.18
N ARG A 82 8.69 10.63 4.72
CA ARG A 82 10.00 10.28 5.28
C ARG A 82 11.11 11.20 4.74
N ASN A 83 11.05 12.50 5.03
CA ASN A 83 12.09 13.47 4.69
C ASN A 83 13.24 13.41 5.72
N ILE A 84 14.05 12.36 5.64
CA ILE A 84 15.05 12.04 6.67
C ILE A 84 16.49 12.33 6.24
N ILE A 85 16.73 12.63 4.95
CA ILE A 85 18.07 12.97 4.48
C ILE A 85 18.31 14.47 4.71
N ARG A 86 18.98 14.83 5.81
CA ARG A 86 19.15 16.24 6.16
C ARG A 86 20.25 16.90 5.31
N THR A 87 20.15 18.20 5.13
CA THR A 87 21.10 19.01 4.34
C THR A 87 22.54 18.98 4.86
N HIS A 88 22.71 18.73 6.17
CA HIS A 88 24.02 18.61 6.81
C HIS A 88 24.60 17.18 6.78
N HIS A 89 23.86 16.17 6.29
CA HIS A 89 24.38 14.82 6.16
C HIS A 89 25.48 14.78 5.10
N THR A 90 26.63 14.20 5.48
CA THR A 90 27.71 13.84 4.56
C THR A 90 27.24 12.83 3.53
N ALA A 91 27.96 12.72 2.39
CA ALA A 91 27.62 11.74 1.37
C ALA A 91 27.52 10.30 1.92
N LEU A 92 28.41 9.91 2.84
CA LEU A 92 28.38 8.59 3.48
C LEU A 92 27.13 8.39 4.34
N GLU A 93 26.72 9.40 5.11
CA GLU A 93 25.49 9.35 5.92
C GLU A 93 24.25 9.26 5.03
N GLN A 94 24.19 10.04 3.95
CA GLN A 94 23.09 9.95 2.98
C GLN A 94 22.99 8.55 2.38
N VAL A 95 24.12 7.93 2.02
CA VAL A 95 24.17 6.55 1.52
C VAL A 95 23.63 5.56 2.56
N ASN A 96 24.12 5.64 3.80
CA ASN A 96 23.67 4.77 4.88
C ASN A 96 22.17 4.93 5.16
N THR A 97 21.65 6.16 5.12
CA THR A 97 20.21 6.43 5.27
C THR A 97 19.41 5.84 4.12
N MET A 98 19.84 6.02 2.86
CA MET A 98 19.13 5.46 1.70
C MET A 98 19.06 3.94 1.74
N GLN A 99 20.15 3.28 2.15
CA GLN A 99 20.23 1.82 2.23
C GLN A 99 19.42 1.23 3.40
N THR A 100 19.17 2.01 4.44
CA THR A 100 18.37 1.58 5.61
C THR A 100 16.91 2.03 5.55
N MET A 101 16.54 2.87 4.59
CA MET A 101 15.17 3.32 4.41
C MET A 101 14.26 2.19 3.92
N THR A 102 13.10 2.02 4.56
CA THR A 102 12.16 0.93 4.25
C THR A 102 11.30 1.22 3.02
N ASP A 103 10.95 2.48 2.79
CA ASP A 103 9.93 2.86 1.80
C ASP A 103 10.38 4.06 0.93
N PRO A 104 11.45 3.91 0.11
CA PRO A 104 11.93 4.94 -0.81
C PRO A 104 10.92 5.22 -1.95
N VAL A 105 10.93 6.44 -2.47
CA VAL A 105 10.02 6.88 -3.55
C VAL A 105 10.41 6.20 -4.85
N GLU A 106 9.53 5.36 -5.40
CA GLU A 106 9.80 4.62 -6.63
C GLU A 106 9.82 5.50 -7.86
N VAL A 107 10.77 5.26 -8.77
CA VAL A 107 10.88 5.92 -10.07
C VAL A 107 11.11 4.88 -11.15
N LEU A 108 10.15 4.72 -12.05
CA LEU A 108 10.24 3.82 -13.21
C LEU A 108 10.72 4.61 -14.41
N VAL A 109 11.87 4.24 -14.97
CA VAL A 109 12.47 4.89 -16.14
C VAL A 109 12.29 3.99 -17.35
N PHE A 110 11.53 4.45 -18.34
CA PHE A 110 11.37 3.77 -19.61
C PHE A 110 12.35 4.34 -20.62
N LEU A 111 12.99 3.46 -21.38
CA LEU A 111 13.93 3.83 -22.43
C LEU A 111 13.23 3.85 -23.80
N GLY A 112 13.87 4.44 -24.80
CA GLY A 112 13.43 4.40 -26.19
C GLY A 112 13.29 2.96 -26.69
N ARG A 113 12.43 2.78 -27.71
CA ARG A 113 12.23 1.47 -28.35
C ARG A 113 13.55 0.95 -28.92
N SER A 114 13.84 -0.33 -28.70
CA SER A 114 15.03 -1.00 -29.22
C SER A 114 14.72 -2.47 -29.46
N GLY A 115 15.08 -2.99 -30.64
CA GLY A 115 15.01 -4.43 -30.92
C GLY A 115 16.19 -5.22 -30.35
N LYS A 116 17.16 -4.55 -29.72
CA LYS A 116 18.38 -5.17 -29.19
C LYS A 116 18.24 -5.70 -27.76
N TRP A 117 17.06 -5.62 -27.16
CA TRP A 117 16.82 -6.20 -25.84
C TRP A 117 16.90 -7.73 -25.91
N PRO A 118 17.55 -8.38 -24.93
CA PRO A 118 17.60 -9.84 -24.88
C PRO A 118 16.20 -10.46 -24.78
N GLN A 119 16.05 -11.67 -25.31
CA GLN A 119 14.83 -12.48 -25.21
C GLN A 119 14.83 -13.41 -23.98
N ASP A 120 15.69 -13.12 -23.01
CA ASP A 120 15.88 -13.90 -21.78
C ASP A 120 15.88 -12.94 -20.58
N LEU A 121 15.14 -13.29 -19.53
CA LEU A 121 14.91 -12.40 -18.37
C LEU A 121 16.20 -12.12 -17.60
N ASP A 122 17.07 -13.12 -17.45
CA ASP A 122 18.35 -12.94 -16.75
C ASP A 122 19.27 -11.98 -17.51
N ARG A 123 19.36 -12.14 -18.83
CA ARG A 123 20.08 -11.19 -19.69
C ARG A 123 19.45 -9.80 -19.69
N VAL A 124 18.12 -9.68 -19.63
CA VAL A 124 17.44 -8.38 -19.46
C VAL A 124 17.87 -7.75 -18.13
N ASN A 125 17.99 -8.51 -17.05
CA ASN A 125 18.50 -8.03 -15.77
C ASN A 125 19.95 -7.53 -15.88
N CYS A 126 20.82 -8.25 -16.61
CA CYS A 126 22.20 -7.81 -16.86
C CYS A 126 22.26 -6.47 -17.61
N VAL A 127 21.51 -6.34 -18.71
CA VAL A 127 21.45 -5.09 -19.49
C VAL A 127 20.89 -3.95 -18.64
N ARG A 128 19.87 -4.23 -17.81
CA ARG A 128 19.31 -3.26 -16.86
C ARG A 128 20.38 -2.77 -15.88
N MET A 129 21.21 -3.67 -15.34
CA MET A 129 22.31 -3.32 -14.45
C MET A 129 23.35 -2.42 -15.12
N ASP A 130 23.65 -2.64 -16.40
CA ASP A 130 24.58 -1.78 -17.13
C ASP A 130 24.03 -0.36 -17.33
N PHE A 131 22.74 -0.22 -17.66
CA PHE A 131 22.08 1.09 -17.67
C PHE A 131 22.11 1.75 -16.29
N HIS A 132 21.84 0.98 -15.23
CA HIS A 132 21.89 1.49 -13.85
C HIS A 132 23.29 1.98 -13.45
N ARG A 133 24.35 1.27 -13.82
CA ARG A 133 25.75 1.71 -13.59
C ARG A 133 26.04 3.04 -14.29
N GLU A 134 25.63 3.17 -15.55
CA GLU A 134 25.84 4.41 -16.32
C GLU A 134 25.02 5.57 -15.74
N ILE A 135 23.77 5.33 -15.33
CA ILE A 135 22.94 6.33 -14.62
C ILE A 135 23.65 6.81 -13.34
N VAL A 136 24.15 5.90 -12.49
CA VAL A 136 24.87 6.27 -11.25
C VAL A 136 26.09 7.13 -11.54
N LYS A 137 26.89 6.74 -12.55
CA LYS A 137 28.09 7.48 -12.95
C LYS A 137 27.74 8.93 -13.36
N GLN A 138 26.72 9.11 -14.19
CA GLN A 138 26.31 10.44 -14.66
C GLN A 138 25.58 11.27 -13.58
N LEU A 139 24.82 10.63 -12.69
CA LEU A 139 24.20 11.33 -11.55
C LEU A 139 25.27 11.86 -10.58
N ARG A 140 26.31 11.07 -10.30
CA ARG A 140 27.45 11.51 -9.47
C ARG A 140 28.22 12.66 -10.10
N SER A 141 28.42 12.66 -11.43
CA SER A 141 29.07 13.79 -12.11
C SER A 141 28.23 15.07 -12.05
N LYS A 142 26.90 14.94 -11.96
CA LYS A 142 25.96 16.04 -11.71
C LYS A 142 25.76 16.37 -10.21
N LYS A 143 26.63 15.87 -9.33
CA LYS A 143 26.65 16.11 -7.87
C LYS A 143 25.48 15.53 -7.08
N PHE A 144 24.76 14.55 -7.62
CA PHE A 144 23.81 13.79 -6.83
C PHE A 144 24.53 12.69 -6.03
N THR A 145 24.06 12.45 -4.81
CA THR A 145 24.43 11.24 -4.07
C THR A 145 23.61 10.07 -4.63
N ALA A 146 24.27 9.21 -5.40
CA ALA A 146 23.66 8.04 -6.02
C ALA A 146 24.44 6.77 -5.72
N VAL A 147 23.72 5.67 -5.43
CA VAL A 147 24.29 4.36 -5.11
C VAL A 147 23.58 3.28 -5.90
N LEU A 148 24.36 2.33 -6.39
CA LEU A 148 23.85 1.11 -7.01
C LEU A 148 23.71 0.03 -5.93
N ASP A 149 22.53 -0.57 -5.88
CA ASP A 149 22.26 -1.83 -5.17
C ASP A 149 22.09 -2.97 -6.18
N ASN A 150 21.82 -4.21 -5.72
CA ASN A 150 21.72 -5.39 -6.58
C ASN A 150 20.68 -5.28 -7.72
N SER A 151 19.69 -4.40 -7.61
CA SER A 151 18.63 -4.28 -8.64
C SER A 151 18.11 -2.87 -8.87
N TYR A 152 18.61 -1.87 -8.13
CA TYR A 152 18.06 -0.52 -8.11
C TYR A 152 19.14 0.53 -7.97
N VAL A 153 18.83 1.74 -8.43
CA VAL A 153 19.65 2.94 -8.16
C VAL A 153 18.96 3.77 -7.10
N TYR A 154 19.63 4.00 -5.98
CA TYR A 154 19.17 4.90 -4.92
C TYR A 154 19.75 6.28 -5.12
N VAL A 155 18.92 7.32 -5.07
CA VAL A 155 19.32 8.72 -5.28
C VAL A 155 18.74 9.60 -4.18
N ALA A 156 19.56 10.42 -3.54
CA ALA A 156 19.11 11.41 -2.57
C ALA A 156 18.82 12.75 -3.26
N VAL A 157 17.60 13.28 -3.11
CA VAL A 157 17.21 14.59 -3.65
C VAL A 157 16.33 15.33 -2.64
N ASN A 158 16.71 16.54 -2.25
CA ASN A 158 15.97 17.43 -1.34
C ASN A 158 15.40 16.75 -0.08
N GLY A 159 16.19 15.81 0.46
CA GLY A 159 15.88 15.09 1.68
C GLY A 159 15.07 13.79 1.54
N PHE A 160 14.71 13.44 0.31
CA PHE A 160 14.04 12.20 -0.05
C PHE A 160 15.01 11.20 -0.68
N SER A 161 14.75 9.91 -0.45
CA SER A 161 15.39 8.80 -1.15
C SER A 161 14.50 8.32 -2.29
N PHE A 162 15.06 8.25 -3.50
CA PHE A 162 14.40 7.75 -4.69
C PHE A 162 14.99 6.40 -5.11
N LYS A 163 14.13 5.41 -5.35
CA LYS A 163 14.48 4.07 -5.85
C LYS A 163 14.18 4.02 -7.35
N VAL A 164 15.22 4.18 -8.17
CA VAL A 164 15.13 4.24 -9.63
C VAL A 164 15.31 2.85 -10.25
N ARG A 165 14.34 2.41 -11.07
CA ARG A 165 14.38 1.16 -11.85
C ARG A 165 14.23 1.46 -13.35
N VAL A 166 15.17 1.00 -14.16
CA VAL A 166 15.02 0.97 -15.62
C VAL A 166 14.05 -0.15 -15.98
N THR A 167 12.98 0.18 -16.69
CA THR A 167 11.87 -0.73 -16.99
C THR A 167 11.84 -1.03 -18.49
N TYR A 168 11.76 -2.31 -18.83
CA TYR A 168 11.65 -2.79 -20.21
C TYR A 168 10.22 -3.25 -20.48
N GLN A 169 9.56 -2.63 -21.46
CA GLN A 169 8.15 -2.91 -21.77
C GLN A 169 7.92 -4.34 -22.26
N GLY A 170 8.90 -4.97 -22.92
CA GLY A 170 8.77 -6.34 -23.43
C GLY A 170 8.90 -7.42 -22.34
N GLU A 171 9.25 -7.07 -21.10
CA GLU A 171 9.41 -8.04 -20.01
C GLU A 171 8.09 -8.75 -19.67
N VAL A 172 6.95 -8.06 -19.79
CA VAL A 172 5.61 -8.65 -19.65
C VAL A 172 5.38 -9.72 -20.74
N LEU A 173 5.75 -9.44 -21.98
CA LEU A 173 5.60 -10.39 -23.09
C LEU A 173 6.50 -11.62 -22.90
N LEU A 174 7.74 -11.43 -22.44
CA LEU A 174 8.64 -12.54 -22.11
C LEU A 174 8.05 -13.45 -21.02
N LEU A 175 7.47 -12.87 -19.97
CA LEU A 175 6.83 -13.64 -18.90
C LEU A 175 5.58 -14.40 -19.37
N ARG A 176 4.83 -13.87 -20.34
CA ARG A 176 3.70 -14.59 -20.94
C ARG A 176 4.17 -15.77 -21.80
N ARG A 177 5.23 -15.58 -22.59
CA ARG A 177 5.83 -16.66 -23.41
C ARG A 177 6.34 -17.81 -22.53
N LEU A 178 7.04 -17.50 -21.44
CA LEU A 178 7.54 -18.53 -20.50
C LEU A 178 6.44 -19.39 -19.86
N GLY A 179 5.24 -18.84 -19.67
CA GLY A 179 4.10 -19.62 -19.17
C GLY A 179 3.27 -20.30 -20.25
N SER A 180 3.62 -20.15 -21.52
CA SER A 180 2.88 -20.77 -22.63
C SER A 180 3.22 -22.26 -22.70
N PRO A 181 2.22 -23.17 -22.76
CA PRO A 181 2.45 -24.63 -22.76
C PRO A 181 3.39 -25.14 -23.85
N GLN A 182 3.45 -24.45 -25.00
CA GLN A 182 4.30 -24.77 -26.14
C GLN A 182 5.81 -24.63 -25.84
N GLN A 183 6.22 -23.78 -24.90
CA GLN A 183 7.62 -23.61 -24.55
C GLN A 183 8.11 -24.68 -23.55
N VAL A 184 7.22 -25.16 -22.66
CA VAL A 184 7.50 -26.28 -21.75
C VAL A 184 7.75 -27.60 -22.50
N GLN A 185 7.18 -27.75 -23.71
CA GLN A 185 7.43 -28.91 -24.58
C GLN A 185 8.70 -28.77 -25.45
N ARG A 186 9.13 -27.54 -25.78
CA ARG A 186 10.37 -27.29 -26.55
C ARG A 186 11.65 -27.65 -25.80
N ASP A 187 11.64 -27.60 -24.47
CA ASP A 187 12.80 -28.03 -23.65
C ASP A 187 12.89 -29.57 -23.49
N GLY A 188 11.91 -30.33 -24.01
CA GLY A 188 11.83 -31.79 -23.87
C GLY A 188 11.82 -32.61 -25.17
N ALA A 189 11.54 -32.03 -26.33
CA ALA A 189 11.57 -32.76 -27.61
C ALA A 189 11.97 -31.85 -28.78
N ALA A 190 12.76 -32.42 -29.69
CA ALA A 190 13.35 -31.75 -30.85
C ALA A 190 12.34 -30.95 -31.69
N ALA A 191 12.84 -29.83 -32.22
CA ALA A 191 12.15 -28.90 -33.10
C ALA A 191 11.39 -29.61 -34.24
N GLY A 192 10.06 -29.62 -34.13
CA GLY A 192 9.12 -29.89 -35.21
C GLY A 192 8.54 -28.59 -35.75
N GLU A 193 8.14 -28.63 -37.02
CA GLU A 193 7.87 -27.52 -37.94
C GLU A 193 6.79 -26.53 -37.46
N GLU A 194 7.00 -25.27 -37.85
CA GLU A 194 6.23 -24.09 -37.45
C GLU A 194 4.91 -24.01 -38.22
N GLU A 195 3.78 -24.21 -37.55
CA GLU A 195 2.49 -23.72 -38.04
C GLU A 195 2.30 -22.27 -37.54
N GLU A 196 2.17 -21.34 -38.50
CA GLU A 196 1.84 -19.93 -38.26
C GLU A 196 0.37 -19.82 -37.80
N GLU A 197 0.10 -20.17 -36.54
CA GLU A 197 -1.12 -19.73 -35.85
C GLU A 197 -0.91 -18.29 -35.34
N ASP A 198 -1.88 -17.40 -35.58
CA ASP A 198 -1.86 -15.98 -35.23
C ASP A 198 -1.29 -15.75 -33.80
N GLU A 199 -0.07 -15.20 -33.71
CA GLU A 199 0.71 -14.99 -32.48
C GLU A 199 -0.06 -14.23 -31.37
N ASP A 200 -1.14 -13.53 -31.70
CA ASP A 200 -1.92 -12.71 -30.76
C ASP A 200 -2.97 -13.49 -29.94
N VAL A 201 -3.34 -14.73 -30.32
CA VAL A 201 -4.46 -15.46 -29.68
C VAL A 201 -3.99 -16.48 -28.61
N SER A 202 -2.74 -16.94 -28.67
CA SER A 202 -2.22 -18.00 -27.78
C SER A 202 -1.46 -17.51 -26.53
N ILE A 203 -1.22 -16.20 -26.41
CA ILE A 203 -0.44 -15.63 -25.31
C ILE A 203 -1.33 -15.42 -24.06
N HIS A 204 -1.27 -16.36 -23.12
CA HIS A 204 -1.99 -16.26 -21.85
C HIS A 204 -1.22 -15.47 -20.77
N ASP A 205 -1.94 -14.69 -19.97
CA ASP A 205 -1.37 -14.01 -18.80
C ASP A 205 -0.96 -15.05 -17.74
N THR A 206 0.32 -15.06 -17.38
CA THR A 206 0.81 -15.70 -16.15
C THR A 206 0.61 -14.79 -14.95
N ALA A 207 0.61 -15.34 -13.73
CA ALA A 207 0.54 -14.55 -12.50
C ALA A 207 1.65 -13.50 -12.43
N ASP A 208 2.88 -13.87 -12.82
CA ASP A 208 4.04 -12.96 -12.81
C ASP A 208 3.94 -11.87 -13.88
N SER A 209 3.49 -12.22 -15.10
CA SER A 209 3.29 -11.23 -16.17
C SER A 209 2.26 -10.17 -15.79
N LEU A 210 1.17 -10.60 -15.16
CA LEU A 210 0.10 -9.75 -14.69
C LEU A 210 0.58 -8.84 -13.57
N GLN A 211 1.28 -9.39 -12.59
CA GLN A 211 1.88 -8.62 -11.50
C GLN A 211 2.85 -7.55 -12.03
N LEU A 212 3.69 -7.89 -13.01
CA LEU A 212 4.61 -6.92 -13.61
C LEU A 212 3.87 -5.84 -14.39
N GLN A 213 2.83 -6.19 -15.16
CA GLN A 213 2.01 -5.22 -15.89
C GLN A 213 1.31 -4.25 -14.94
N ILE A 214 0.75 -4.75 -13.84
CA ILE A 214 0.15 -3.96 -12.76
C ILE A 214 1.17 -2.97 -12.23
N GLN A 215 2.34 -3.45 -11.79
CA GLN A 215 3.37 -2.61 -11.17
C GLN A 215 3.95 -1.54 -12.10
N THR A 216 4.14 -1.87 -13.38
CA THR A 216 4.87 -1.00 -14.32
C THR A 216 3.97 -0.13 -15.18
N THR A 217 2.72 -0.53 -15.41
CA THR A 217 1.82 0.14 -16.36
C THR A 217 0.54 0.63 -15.68
N VAL A 218 -0.15 -0.22 -14.93
CA VAL A 218 -1.49 0.12 -14.41
C VAL A 218 -1.41 1.02 -13.18
N THR A 219 -0.64 0.63 -12.15
CA THR A 219 -0.51 1.42 -10.91
C THR A 219 -0.01 2.83 -11.16
N PRO A 220 1.04 3.08 -11.99
CA PRO A 220 1.50 4.44 -12.23
C PRO A 220 0.45 5.32 -12.92
N ARG A 221 -0.39 4.74 -13.80
CA ARG A 221 -1.49 5.47 -14.46
C ARG A 221 -2.59 5.84 -13.47
N ILE A 222 -3.00 4.90 -12.62
CA ILE A 222 -3.94 5.16 -11.53
C ILE A 222 -3.40 6.26 -10.62
N MET A 223 -2.16 6.16 -10.16
CA MET A 223 -1.54 7.17 -9.29
C MET A 223 -1.48 8.55 -9.94
N SER A 224 -1.16 8.61 -11.24
CA SER A 224 -1.17 9.87 -12.00
C SER A 224 -2.58 10.48 -12.10
N ALA A 225 -3.61 9.66 -12.34
CA ALA A 225 -4.99 10.12 -12.39
C ALA A 225 -5.49 10.59 -11.01
N LEU A 226 -5.17 9.87 -9.94
CA LEU A 226 -5.50 10.27 -8.56
C LEU A 226 -4.78 11.55 -8.13
N ALA A 227 -3.54 11.76 -8.57
CA ALA A 227 -2.85 13.04 -8.40
C ALA A 227 -3.54 14.17 -9.20
N GLY A 228 -4.16 13.85 -10.33
CA GLY A 228 -5.05 14.75 -11.07
C GLY A 228 -6.29 15.12 -10.28
N LEU A 229 -6.97 14.14 -9.69
CA LEU A 229 -8.14 14.34 -8.85
C LEU A 229 -7.82 15.24 -7.65
N GLY A 230 -6.67 15.04 -7.00
CA GLY A 230 -6.20 15.91 -5.91
C GLY A 230 -5.95 17.37 -6.33
N ARG A 231 -5.57 17.62 -7.58
CA ARG A 231 -5.45 18.98 -8.13
C ARG A 231 -6.80 19.62 -8.45
N GLN A 232 -7.82 18.81 -8.73
CA GLN A 232 -9.20 19.28 -8.93
C GLN A 232 -9.90 19.58 -7.60
N HIS A 233 -9.54 18.84 -6.54
CA HIS A 233 -10.17 18.97 -5.23
C HIS A 233 -9.13 19.07 -4.10
N ASN A 234 -8.92 20.27 -3.57
CA ASN A 234 -7.90 20.57 -2.55
C ASN A 234 -8.03 19.72 -1.26
N SER A 235 -9.24 19.29 -0.90
CA SER A 235 -9.50 18.47 0.29
C SER A 235 -9.18 16.99 0.10
N TYR A 236 -9.02 16.51 -1.14
CA TYR A 236 -8.92 15.09 -1.46
C TYR A 236 -7.72 14.42 -0.78
N SER A 237 -6.52 14.97 -0.97
CA SER A 237 -5.28 14.41 -0.44
C SER A 237 -5.30 14.27 1.08
N ALA A 238 -5.80 15.30 1.78
CA ALA A 238 -5.95 15.30 3.22
C ALA A 238 -7.04 14.32 3.70
N CYS A 239 -8.16 14.19 2.97
CA CYS A 239 -9.17 13.17 3.24
C CYS A 239 -8.59 11.75 3.13
N VAL A 240 -7.83 11.47 2.06
CA VAL A 240 -7.20 10.15 1.85
C VAL A 240 -6.26 9.84 3.01
N ARG A 241 -5.38 10.79 3.37
CA ARG A 241 -4.44 10.61 4.48
C ARG A 241 -5.16 10.37 5.80
N LEU A 242 -6.21 11.11 6.11
CA LEU A 242 -6.98 10.93 7.34
C LEU A 242 -7.70 9.57 7.39
N CYS A 243 -8.33 9.16 6.28
CA CYS A 243 -8.98 7.84 6.20
C CYS A 243 -7.96 6.71 6.32
N ARG A 244 -6.80 6.82 5.66
CA ARG A 244 -5.69 5.87 5.82
C ARG A 244 -5.15 5.86 7.25
N ARG A 245 -5.04 7.02 7.89
CA ARG A 245 -4.61 7.13 9.28
C ARG A 245 -5.53 6.35 10.20
N TRP A 246 -6.84 6.49 10.02
CA TRP A 246 -7.85 5.74 10.77
C TRP A 246 -7.71 4.23 10.54
N VAL A 247 -7.65 3.78 9.28
CA VAL A 247 -7.46 2.35 8.96
C VAL A 247 -6.16 1.80 9.56
N SER A 248 -5.07 2.58 9.52
CA SER A 248 -3.78 2.15 10.04
C SER A 248 -3.70 2.15 11.56
N SER A 249 -4.32 3.12 12.25
CA SER A 249 -4.35 3.16 13.71
C SER A 249 -5.13 1.98 14.29
N HIS A 250 -6.15 1.50 13.56
CA HIS A 250 -6.84 0.23 13.82
C HIS A 250 -6.04 -1.02 13.39
N MET A 251 -4.80 -0.86 12.92
CA MET A 251 -3.87 -1.92 12.48
C MET A 251 -4.36 -2.73 11.27
N LEU A 252 -5.28 -2.16 10.47
CA LEU A 252 -5.93 -2.84 9.35
C LEU A 252 -5.37 -2.49 7.97
N GLU A 253 -4.47 -1.50 7.85
CA GLU A 253 -3.85 -1.12 6.56
C GLU A 253 -3.18 -2.31 5.81
N PRO A 254 -2.54 -3.30 6.48
CA PRO A 254 -2.02 -4.50 5.81
C PRO A 254 -3.10 -5.36 5.13
N TYR A 255 -4.34 -5.25 5.60
CA TYR A 255 -5.52 -5.99 5.13
C TYR A 255 -6.54 -5.09 4.42
N MET A 256 -6.23 -3.80 4.30
CA MET A 256 -6.98 -2.79 3.57
C MET A 256 -5.96 -1.89 2.88
N PRO A 257 -5.39 -2.34 1.74
CA PRO A 257 -4.23 -1.70 1.12
C PRO A 257 -4.46 -0.20 0.90
N GLY A 258 -3.42 0.62 1.11
CA GLY A 258 -3.55 2.08 1.04
C GLY A 258 -4.17 2.60 -0.27
N LEU A 259 -3.90 1.94 -1.40
CA LEU A 259 -4.53 2.27 -2.69
C LEU A 259 -6.04 1.96 -2.71
N VAL A 260 -6.48 0.86 -2.08
CA VAL A 260 -7.91 0.53 -1.95
C VAL A 260 -8.63 1.62 -1.16
N THR A 261 -8.07 2.04 -0.02
CA THR A 261 -8.61 3.18 0.75
C THR A 261 -8.64 4.46 -0.09
N GLN A 262 -7.56 4.76 -0.82
CA GLN A 262 -7.49 5.94 -1.68
C GLN A 262 -8.54 5.93 -2.82
N LEU A 263 -8.82 4.76 -3.40
CA LEU A 263 -9.83 4.56 -4.43
C LEU A 263 -11.26 4.67 -3.87
N LEU A 264 -11.54 4.13 -2.69
CA LEU A 264 -12.83 4.35 -1.99
C LEU A 264 -13.03 5.83 -1.63
N VAL A 265 -11.97 6.54 -1.25
CA VAL A 265 -12.06 7.98 -1.04
C VAL A 265 -12.30 8.70 -2.37
N ALA A 266 -11.66 8.28 -3.46
CA ALA A 266 -11.89 8.84 -4.80
C ALA A 266 -13.36 8.69 -5.24
N HIS A 267 -14.02 7.57 -4.92
CA HIS A 267 -15.45 7.38 -5.16
C HIS A 267 -16.30 8.54 -4.62
N MET A 268 -16.00 9.03 -3.41
CA MET A 268 -16.76 10.13 -2.79
C MET A 268 -16.61 11.48 -3.52
N TYR A 269 -15.57 11.63 -4.35
CA TYR A 269 -15.30 12.84 -5.13
C TYR A 269 -15.85 12.71 -6.56
N LEU A 270 -15.72 11.52 -7.15
CA LEU A 270 -16.18 11.23 -8.51
C LEU A 270 -17.70 11.01 -8.56
N GLN A 271 -18.26 10.40 -7.53
CA GLN A 271 -19.67 10.02 -7.42
C GLN A 271 -20.22 10.46 -6.05
N PRO A 272 -20.34 11.77 -5.78
CA PRO A 272 -20.63 12.29 -4.43
C PRO A 272 -22.06 12.04 -3.93
N ALA A 273 -23.00 11.69 -4.83
CA ALA A 273 -24.41 11.50 -4.48
C ALA A 273 -24.60 10.41 -3.40
N PRO A 274 -25.53 10.59 -2.44
CA PRO A 274 -26.53 11.66 -2.34
C PRO A 274 -25.99 12.98 -1.74
N PHE A 275 -24.72 13.03 -1.36
CA PHE A 275 -24.08 14.20 -0.79
C PHE A 275 -23.41 15.08 -1.87
N GLN A 276 -22.69 16.10 -1.42
CA GLN A 276 -21.78 16.90 -2.25
C GLN A 276 -20.35 16.35 -2.15
N VAL A 277 -19.39 16.90 -2.88
CA VAL A 277 -17.97 16.53 -2.70
C VAL A 277 -17.50 16.92 -1.27
N PRO A 278 -16.68 16.11 -0.58
CA PRO A 278 -16.15 16.49 0.73
C PRO A 278 -15.21 17.69 0.61
N HIS A 279 -15.47 18.77 1.37
CA HIS A 279 -14.63 19.98 1.36
C HIS A 279 -13.65 20.07 2.54
N THR A 280 -13.76 19.16 3.51
CA THR A 280 -12.84 19.06 4.65
C THR A 280 -12.48 17.61 4.92
N PRO A 281 -11.29 17.33 5.49
CA PRO A 281 -10.89 15.97 5.89
C PRO A 281 -11.88 15.34 6.85
N TYR A 282 -12.45 16.13 7.78
CA TYR A 282 -13.49 15.68 8.70
C TYR A 282 -14.69 15.08 7.96
N VAL A 283 -15.28 15.83 7.01
CA VAL A 283 -16.43 15.34 6.23
C VAL A 283 -16.03 14.12 5.39
N GLY A 284 -14.80 14.12 4.87
CA GLY A 284 -14.24 12.97 4.16
C GLY A 284 -14.19 11.72 5.02
N LEU A 285 -13.69 11.80 6.25
CA LEU A 285 -13.63 10.67 7.17
C LEU A 285 -15.03 10.18 7.54
N MET A 286 -15.95 11.08 7.92
CA MET A 286 -17.31 10.67 8.30
C MET A 286 -18.04 9.95 7.16
N ARG A 287 -17.88 10.42 5.93
CA ARG A 287 -18.47 9.76 4.76
C ARG A 287 -17.76 8.46 4.41
N PHE A 288 -16.44 8.39 4.57
CA PHE A 288 -15.70 7.14 4.40
C PHE A 288 -16.18 6.08 5.39
N LEU A 289 -16.35 6.44 6.67
CA LEU A 289 -16.93 5.56 7.68
C LEU A 289 -18.37 5.17 7.34
N THR A 290 -19.16 6.11 6.81
CA THR A 290 -20.53 5.82 6.33
C THR A 290 -20.48 4.77 5.23
N VAL A 291 -19.63 4.94 4.21
CA VAL A 291 -19.41 3.95 3.15
C VAL A 291 -19.03 2.59 3.74
N LEU A 292 -18.12 2.54 4.72
CA LEU A 292 -17.74 1.29 5.36
C LEU A 292 -18.90 0.61 6.12
N SER A 293 -19.71 1.41 6.82
CA SER A 293 -20.80 0.92 7.67
C SER A 293 -22.04 0.45 6.89
N THR A 294 -22.39 1.13 5.79
CA THR A 294 -23.68 0.94 5.09
C THR A 294 -23.57 0.18 3.77
N THR A 295 -22.38 -0.01 3.21
CA THR A 295 -22.24 -0.65 1.89
C THR A 295 -22.51 -2.15 1.98
N ASP A 296 -23.42 -2.63 1.15
CA ASP A 296 -23.53 -4.07 0.85
C ASP A 296 -22.46 -4.46 -0.17
N TRP A 297 -21.32 -4.94 0.32
CA TRP A 297 -20.19 -5.40 -0.48
C TRP A 297 -20.54 -6.59 -1.39
N SER A 298 -21.62 -7.32 -1.11
CA SER A 298 -22.06 -8.43 -1.95
C SER A 298 -22.74 -7.95 -3.23
N MET A 299 -23.40 -6.79 -3.19
CA MET A 299 -24.19 -6.27 -4.30
C MET A 299 -23.60 -5.01 -4.95
N THR A 300 -22.66 -4.34 -4.30
CA THR A 300 -22.19 -3.01 -4.72
C THR A 300 -20.77 -3.06 -5.31
N PRO A 301 -20.60 -2.97 -6.64
CA PRO A 301 -19.29 -2.76 -7.26
C PRO A 301 -18.92 -1.27 -7.30
N PHE A 302 -17.62 -0.98 -7.20
CA PHE A 302 -17.08 0.37 -7.33
C PHE A 302 -16.35 0.51 -8.67
N PHE A 303 -17.06 1.05 -9.67
CA PHE A 303 -16.49 1.42 -10.96
C PHE A 303 -16.07 2.88 -10.94
N LEU A 304 -14.76 3.13 -10.94
CA LEU A 304 -14.16 4.44 -10.77
C LEU A 304 -13.67 4.97 -12.11
N ASP A 305 -14.36 5.97 -12.62
CA ASP A 305 -13.92 6.67 -13.81
C ASP A 305 -12.92 7.76 -13.44
N LEU A 306 -11.62 7.46 -13.54
CA LEU A 306 -10.58 8.39 -13.12
C LEU A 306 -10.24 9.44 -14.19
N LEU A 307 -10.71 9.26 -15.43
CA LEU A 307 -10.40 10.13 -16.57
C LEU A 307 -11.63 10.61 -17.35
N ASP A 308 -12.84 10.25 -16.92
CA ASP A 308 -14.10 10.50 -17.66
C ASP A 308 -14.15 9.72 -18.99
N ASP A 309 -13.65 8.48 -18.96
CA ASP A 309 -13.50 7.57 -20.11
C ASP A 309 -14.51 6.41 -20.12
N PHE A 310 -15.27 6.19 -19.03
CA PHE A 310 -16.31 5.16 -18.99
C PHE A 310 -17.58 5.65 -19.65
N HIS A 311 -17.98 5.00 -20.75
CA HIS A 311 -19.25 5.27 -21.38
C HIS A 311 -20.38 4.56 -20.63
N GLU A 312 -21.62 5.03 -20.76
CA GLU A 312 -22.76 4.38 -20.09
C GLU A 312 -22.93 2.90 -20.47
N GLU A 313 -22.63 2.54 -21.72
CA GLU A 313 -22.67 1.16 -22.19
C GLU A 313 -21.61 0.29 -21.51
N ASP A 314 -20.40 0.83 -21.29
CA ASP A 314 -19.34 0.15 -20.56
C ASP A 314 -19.80 -0.16 -19.12
N LEU A 315 -20.38 0.83 -18.43
CA LEU A 315 -20.86 0.66 -17.07
C LEU A 315 -22.03 -0.33 -16.98
N LYS A 316 -22.94 -0.33 -17.95
CA LYS A 316 -24.05 -1.30 -18.03
C LYS A 316 -23.49 -2.71 -18.20
N GLU A 317 -22.53 -2.90 -19.09
CA GLU A 317 -21.91 -4.21 -19.31
C GLU A 317 -21.11 -4.69 -18.11
N LEU A 318 -20.28 -3.83 -17.52
CA LEU A 318 -19.51 -4.15 -16.33
C LEU A 318 -20.42 -4.58 -15.15
N ARG A 319 -21.54 -3.88 -14.94
CA ARG A 319 -22.54 -4.26 -13.92
C ARG A 319 -23.19 -5.61 -14.23
N SER A 320 -23.55 -5.86 -15.48
CA SER A 320 -24.11 -7.15 -15.92
C SER A 320 -23.14 -8.30 -15.66
N GLN A 321 -21.87 -8.14 -16.04
CA GLN A 321 -20.83 -9.15 -15.77
C GLN A 321 -20.57 -9.34 -14.28
N PHE A 322 -20.60 -8.26 -13.49
CA PHE A 322 -20.39 -8.33 -12.05
C PHE A 322 -21.45 -9.22 -11.40
N MET A 323 -22.72 -9.03 -11.74
CA MET A 323 -23.82 -9.85 -11.22
C MET A 323 -23.71 -11.31 -11.68
N ARG A 324 -23.33 -11.55 -12.94
CA ARG A 324 -23.18 -12.91 -13.50
C ARG A 324 -22.03 -13.70 -12.89
N SER A 325 -20.96 -13.02 -12.49
CA SER A 325 -19.73 -13.66 -12.01
C SER A 325 -19.43 -13.38 -10.54
N ARG A 326 -20.41 -12.87 -9.77
CA ARG A 326 -20.21 -12.35 -8.42
C ARG A 326 -19.50 -13.33 -7.48
N GLU A 327 -19.84 -14.61 -7.55
CA GLU A 327 -19.30 -15.67 -6.69
C GLU A 327 -17.77 -15.85 -6.84
N ALA A 328 -17.25 -15.59 -8.05
CA ALA A 328 -15.82 -15.71 -8.36
C ALA A 328 -15.03 -14.41 -8.09
N LEU A 329 -15.72 -13.32 -7.74
CA LEU A 329 -15.13 -12.00 -7.54
C LEU A 329 -14.80 -11.74 -6.06
N PRO A 330 -13.80 -10.88 -5.77
CA PRO A 330 -13.43 -10.53 -4.40
C PRO A 330 -14.60 -9.93 -3.60
N ALA A 331 -14.43 -9.88 -2.27
CA ALA A 331 -15.44 -9.36 -1.35
C ALA A 331 -15.74 -7.89 -1.64
N LEU A 332 -14.71 -7.05 -1.70
CA LEU A 332 -14.76 -5.71 -2.27
C LEU A 332 -14.36 -5.80 -3.74
N PHE A 333 -15.20 -5.29 -4.65
CA PHE A 333 -14.88 -5.22 -6.08
C PHE A 333 -14.67 -3.76 -6.51
N LEU A 334 -13.44 -3.44 -6.87
CA LEU A 334 -13.01 -2.13 -7.37
C LEU A 334 -12.41 -2.26 -8.76
N ALA A 335 -12.90 -1.47 -9.72
CA ALA A 335 -12.32 -1.40 -11.05
C ALA A 335 -12.26 0.04 -11.52
N THR A 336 -11.17 0.39 -12.19
CA THR A 336 -10.91 1.69 -12.81
C THR A 336 -10.95 1.56 -14.33
N ASN A 337 -11.00 2.68 -15.05
CA ASN A 337 -10.85 2.72 -16.50
C ASN A 337 -9.49 2.17 -17.01
N PHE A 338 -8.51 1.96 -16.13
CA PHE A 338 -7.24 1.32 -16.46
C PHE A 338 -7.23 -0.21 -16.30
N ASP A 339 -8.27 -0.78 -15.69
CA ASP A 339 -8.41 -2.23 -15.49
C ASP A 339 -9.12 -2.90 -16.68
N ILE A 340 -9.83 -2.14 -17.53
CA ILE A 340 -10.39 -2.63 -18.80
C ILE A 340 -9.25 -2.96 -19.78
N ARG A 341 -9.36 -4.11 -20.45
CA ARG A 341 -8.35 -4.62 -21.39
C ARG A 341 -8.63 -4.16 -22.82
N GLY A 342 -7.58 -4.13 -23.65
CA GLY A 342 -7.65 -3.68 -25.03
C GLY A 342 -7.30 -2.18 -25.18
N GLY A 343 -7.14 -1.72 -26.42
CA GLY A 343 -6.81 -0.33 -26.69
C GLY A 343 -7.90 0.61 -26.16
N HIS A 344 -7.48 1.77 -25.63
CA HIS A 344 -8.34 2.92 -25.26
C HIS A 344 -9.06 3.55 -26.47
N HIS A 345 -9.07 2.89 -27.62
CA HIS A 345 -9.92 3.33 -28.71
C HIS A 345 -11.36 3.32 -28.18
N PRO A 346 -12.09 4.46 -28.32
CA PRO A 346 -13.52 4.44 -28.16
C PRO A 346 -14.02 3.27 -29.01
N VAL A 347 -15.02 2.55 -28.54
CA VAL A 347 -15.87 1.80 -29.47
C VAL A 347 -16.50 2.90 -30.33
N LYS A 348 -15.80 3.32 -31.39
CA LYS A 348 -16.17 4.48 -32.20
C LYS A 348 -17.53 4.16 -32.80
N GLU A 349 -18.54 4.83 -32.27
CA GLU A 349 -19.76 5.27 -32.93
C GLU A 349 -20.02 4.61 -34.30
N ALA A 350 -20.54 3.38 -34.25
CA ALA A 350 -21.28 2.74 -35.34
C ALA A 350 -22.03 1.47 -34.87
N GLY A 351 -21.77 0.95 -33.67
CA GLY A 351 -22.38 -0.33 -33.26
C GLY A 351 -22.62 -0.63 -31.77
N GLY A 352 -22.09 0.15 -30.83
CA GLY A 352 -22.23 -0.13 -29.40
C GLY A 352 -21.52 -1.40 -28.92
N VAL A 353 -21.51 -1.62 -27.60
CA VAL A 353 -20.88 -2.78 -26.93
C VAL A 353 -21.48 -4.12 -27.41
N ASP A 354 -22.73 -4.12 -27.86
CA ASP A 354 -23.44 -5.30 -28.32
C ASP A 354 -22.99 -5.82 -29.70
N ASN A 355 -22.29 -4.99 -30.50
CA ASN A 355 -21.73 -5.42 -31.79
C ASN A 355 -20.31 -6.00 -31.67
N LEU A 356 -19.74 -6.08 -30.46
CA LEU A 356 -18.47 -6.79 -30.23
C LEU A 356 -18.71 -8.29 -30.23
N GLU A 357 -17.88 -9.04 -30.95
CA GLU A 357 -17.87 -10.50 -30.84
C GLU A 357 -17.62 -10.94 -29.39
N GLN A 358 -18.30 -12.01 -28.96
CA GLN A 358 -18.26 -12.48 -27.57
C GLN A 358 -16.83 -12.67 -27.01
N PRO A 359 -15.85 -13.21 -27.78
CA PRO A 359 -14.47 -13.33 -27.29
C PRO A 359 -13.81 -11.97 -27.02
N VAL A 360 -14.02 -10.98 -27.90
CA VAL A 360 -13.49 -9.62 -27.76
C VAL A 360 -14.15 -8.89 -26.59
N ARG A 361 -15.48 -9.02 -26.46
CA ARG A 361 -16.25 -8.48 -25.33
C ARG A 361 -15.79 -9.10 -24.00
N ASN A 362 -15.65 -10.41 -23.95
CA ASN A 362 -15.16 -11.13 -22.76
C ASN A 362 -13.73 -10.73 -22.40
N PHE A 363 -12.86 -10.52 -23.39
CA PHE A 363 -11.49 -10.07 -23.15
C PHE A 363 -11.46 -8.64 -22.62
N ARG A 364 -12.16 -7.71 -23.28
CA ARG A 364 -12.20 -6.28 -22.94
C ARG A 364 -12.74 -6.04 -21.53
N TYR A 365 -13.91 -6.61 -21.23
CA TYR A 365 -14.63 -6.41 -19.97
C TYR A 365 -14.30 -7.46 -18.90
N LYS A 366 -13.27 -8.30 -19.11
CA LYS A 366 -12.84 -9.29 -18.11
C LYS A 366 -12.65 -8.62 -16.76
N LEU A 367 -13.55 -8.91 -15.83
CA LEU A 367 -13.51 -8.31 -14.51
C LEU A 367 -12.30 -8.82 -13.74
N VAL A 368 -11.32 -7.93 -13.56
CA VAL A 368 -10.20 -8.20 -12.67
C VAL A 368 -10.02 -7.01 -11.74
N SER A 369 -10.35 -7.21 -10.48
CA SER A 369 -10.11 -6.23 -9.44
C SER A 369 -8.77 -6.53 -8.78
N GLU A 370 -7.68 -6.12 -9.42
CA GLU A 370 -6.32 -6.50 -8.98
C GLU A 370 -5.99 -5.97 -7.59
N TRP A 371 -6.50 -4.79 -7.27
CA TRP A 371 -6.21 -4.05 -6.05
C TRP A 371 -6.96 -4.60 -4.83
N SER A 372 -8.15 -5.20 -5.04
CA SER A 372 -8.93 -5.83 -3.98
C SER A 372 -9.08 -7.35 -4.13
N ARG A 373 -8.29 -7.98 -5.01
CA ARG A 373 -8.31 -9.43 -5.27
C ARG A 373 -8.04 -10.26 -4.01
N LYS A 374 -7.04 -9.87 -3.23
CA LYS A 374 -6.62 -10.57 -2.01
C LYS A 374 -7.26 -9.97 -0.75
N TYR A 375 -7.28 -8.66 -0.67
CA TYR A 375 -7.73 -7.91 0.50
C TYR A 375 -8.45 -6.64 0.08
N PRO A 376 -9.49 -6.21 0.82
CA PRO A 376 -9.95 -6.79 2.07
C PRO A 376 -10.77 -8.07 1.88
N SER A 377 -10.62 -9.02 2.82
CA SER A 377 -11.45 -10.23 2.86
C SER A 377 -12.83 -9.90 3.45
N ARG A 378 -13.80 -10.82 3.34
CA ARG A 378 -15.14 -10.64 3.93
C ARG A 378 -15.07 -10.38 5.44
N HIS A 379 -14.20 -11.09 6.15
CA HIS A 379 -13.98 -10.92 7.59
C HIS A 379 -13.44 -9.52 7.92
N VAL A 380 -12.44 -9.05 7.15
CA VAL A 380 -11.86 -7.71 7.34
C VAL A 380 -12.89 -6.61 7.04
N LEU A 381 -13.71 -6.77 5.99
CA LEU A 381 -14.80 -5.85 5.69
C LEU A 381 -15.85 -5.83 6.81
N SER A 382 -16.22 -6.99 7.37
CA SER A 382 -17.13 -7.06 8.51
C SER A 382 -16.56 -6.36 9.75
N LEU A 383 -15.27 -6.52 10.02
CA LEU A 383 -14.60 -5.83 11.13
C LEU A 383 -14.58 -4.30 10.90
N LEU A 384 -14.21 -3.86 9.70
CA LEU A 384 -14.25 -2.44 9.31
C LEU A 384 -15.67 -1.86 9.44
N GLN A 385 -16.68 -2.64 9.04
CA GLN A 385 -18.08 -2.26 9.18
C GLN A 385 -18.46 -2.07 10.65
N GLN A 386 -18.14 -3.02 11.53
CA GLN A 386 -18.42 -2.92 12.96
C GLN A 386 -17.71 -1.73 13.61
N LEU A 387 -16.43 -1.54 13.31
CA LEU A 387 -15.66 -0.40 13.82
C LEU A 387 -16.23 0.93 13.32
N ALA A 388 -16.57 1.03 12.04
CA ALA A 388 -17.14 2.24 11.46
C ALA A 388 -18.52 2.56 12.05
N THR A 389 -19.38 1.55 12.22
CA THR A 389 -20.70 1.71 12.86
C THR A 389 -20.55 2.21 14.30
N ALA A 390 -19.70 1.57 15.11
CA ALA A 390 -19.45 1.99 16.49
C ALA A 390 -18.92 3.42 16.58
N VAL A 391 -18.02 3.82 15.68
CA VAL A 391 -17.52 5.20 15.60
C VAL A 391 -18.65 6.18 15.26
N LEU A 392 -19.48 5.86 14.26
CA LEU A 392 -20.56 6.74 13.82
C LEU A 392 -21.65 6.90 14.90
N GLU A 393 -21.97 5.83 15.64
CA GLU A 393 -22.90 5.87 16.78
C GLU A 393 -22.34 6.76 17.90
N ASN A 394 -21.08 6.57 18.29
CA ASN A 394 -20.43 7.40 19.32
C ASN A 394 -20.39 8.89 18.94
N ILE A 395 -20.18 9.21 17.66
CA ILE A 395 -20.13 10.60 17.17
C ILE A 395 -21.53 11.24 17.13
N GLN A 396 -22.61 10.49 16.93
CA GLN A 396 -23.96 11.06 16.93
C GLN A 396 -24.32 11.69 18.29
N ASP A 397 -23.84 11.09 19.38
CA ASP A 397 -24.13 11.56 20.74
C ASP A 397 -23.18 12.68 21.20
N ILE A 398 -21.97 12.77 20.63
CA ILE A 398 -20.86 13.58 21.18
C ILE A 398 -20.27 14.58 20.17
N GLY A 399 -20.58 14.47 18.87
CA GLY A 399 -19.90 15.17 17.77
C GLY A 399 -20.04 16.70 17.71
N LEU A 400 -20.84 17.29 18.61
CA LEU A 400 -20.93 18.75 18.80
C LEU A 400 -20.07 19.26 19.96
N ASP A 401 -19.50 18.38 20.77
CA ASP A 401 -18.66 18.75 21.90
C ASP A 401 -17.25 19.15 21.39
N PRO A 402 -16.85 20.44 21.52
CA PRO A 402 -15.51 20.87 21.16
C PRO A 402 -14.41 20.27 22.04
N ASP A 403 -14.76 19.76 23.23
CA ASP A 403 -13.81 19.15 24.16
C ASP A 403 -13.65 17.63 23.94
N TYR A 404 -14.36 17.05 22.97
CA TYR A 404 -14.25 15.63 22.64
C TYR A 404 -12.82 15.26 22.20
N ASP A 405 -12.24 14.25 22.86
CA ASP A 405 -10.94 13.72 22.47
C ASP A 405 -11.07 12.88 21.19
N ILE A 406 -10.80 13.53 20.06
CA ILE A 406 -10.82 12.89 18.75
C ILE A 406 -9.93 11.66 18.61
N PHE A 407 -8.88 11.56 19.43
CA PHE A 407 -7.93 10.48 19.30
C PHE A 407 -8.59 9.15 19.68
N GLU A 408 -9.66 9.17 20.48
CA GLU A 408 -10.49 8.00 20.77
C GLU A 408 -10.99 7.29 19.51
N LEU A 409 -11.28 8.04 18.43
CA LEU A 409 -11.74 7.48 17.15
C LEU A 409 -10.68 6.61 16.46
N PHE A 410 -9.41 6.81 16.83
CA PHE A 410 -8.26 6.16 16.23
C PHE A 410 -7.65 5.09 17.14
N ILE A 411 -8.08 4.98 18.40
CA ILE A 411 -7.53 4.00 19.33
C ILE A 411 -8.08 2.61 18.97
N PRO A 412 -7.20 1.63 18.66
CA PRO A 412 -7.64 0.27 18.39
C PRO A 412 -8.15 -0.38 19.68
N ASN A 413 -9.25 -1.12 19.59
CA ASN A 413 -9.61 -2.04 20.66
C ASN A 413 -8.64 -3.23 20.64
N THR A 414 -7.80 -3.43 21.64
CA THR A 414 -6.87 -4.57 21.65
C THR A 414 -7.47 -5.84 22.28
N SER A 415 -8.71 -5.80 22.76
CA SER A 415 -9.32 -6.94 23.47
C SER A 415 -9.66 -8.11 22.56
N PHE A 416 -9.78 -7.89 21.24
CA PHE A 416 -10.17 -8.94 20.29
C PHE A 416 -8.99 -9.80 19.79
N PHE A 417 -7.75 -9.45 20.11
CA PHE A 417 -6.59 -10.27 19.77
C PHE A 417 -6.49 -11.43 20.75
N ASP A 418 -6.22 -12.65 20.29
CA ASP A 418 -5.89 -13.76 21.18
C ASP A 418 -4.53 -13.55 21.85
N LEU A 419 -3.59 -12.94 21.10
CA LEU A 419 -2.23 -12.67 21.56
C LEU A 419 -1.80 -11.25 21.17
N THR A 420 -1.30 -10.51 22.16
CA THR A 420 -0.82 -9.14 21.97
C THR A 420 0.66 -9.04 22.34
N ILE A 421 1.50 -8.59 21.39
CA ILE A 421 2.93 -8.41 21.58
C ILE A 421 3.21 -6.92 21.80
N HIS A 422 3.71 -6.57 22.97
CA HIS A 422 4.13 -5.21 23.29
C HIS A 422 5.60 -5.02 22.94
N LEU A 423 5.88 -4.00 22.13
CA LEU A 423 7.23 -3.66 21.71
C LEU A 423 7.87 -2.65 22.66
N LYS A 424 9.19 -2.73 22.82
CA LYS A 424 10.00 -1.70 23.46
C LYS A 424 9.94 -0.44 22.60
N THR A 425 9.27 0.60 23.07
CA THR A 425 9.08 1.87 22.33
C THR A 425 10.38 2.48 21.82
N ARG A 426 11.50 2.38 22.56
CA ARG A 426 12.85 2.82 22.12
C ARG A 426 13.35 2.13 20.84
N ARG A 427 12.77 0.99 20.47
CA ARG A 427 13.13 0.17 19.31
C ARG A 427 12.11 0.29 18.18
N VAL A 428 11.00 0.99 18.42
CA VAL A 428 9.98 1.27 17.40
C VAL A 428 10.48 2.46 16.56
N PRO A 429 10.68 2.29 15.24
CA PRO A 429 11.04 3.39 14.38
C PRO A 429 9.88 4.38 14.30
N HIS A 430 10.19 5.67 14.23
CA HIS A 430 9.18 6.73 14.05
C HIS A 430 8.07 6.68 15.10
N PHE A 431 8.43 6.37 16.35
CA PHE A 431 7.48 6.30 17.46
C PHE A 431 6.78 7.64 17.74
N ASP A 432 7.33 8.75 17.24
CA ASP A 432 6.70 10.06 17.24
C ASP A 432 5.48 10.18 16.31
N GLU A 433 5.24 9.21 15.45
CA GLU A 433 4.02 9.06 14.65
C GLU A 433 2.94 8.25 15.37
N ASN A 434 3.20 7.71 16.55
CA ASN A 434 2.23 6.90 17.27
C ASN A 434 1.01 7.74 17.69
N ILE A 435 -0.20 7.26 17.39
CA ILE A 435 -1.44 8.01 17.66
C ILE A 435 -1.67 8.27 19.16
N GLU A 436 -1.37 7.29 20.02
CA GLU A 436 -1.52 7.42 21.47
C GLU A 436 -0.49 8.39 22.08
N LEU A 437 0.70 8.50 21.47
CA LEU A 437 1.67 9.52 21.85
C LEU A 437 1.20 10.92 21.40
N CYS A 438 0.57 11.03 20.23
CA CYS A 438 -0.01 12.30 19.75
C CYS A 438 -1.18 12.76 20.64
N ALA A 439 -2.00 11.82 21.12
CA ALA A 439 -3.08 12.04 22.07
C ALA A 439 -2.59 12.44 23.47
N GLY A 440 -1.32 12.19 23.80
CA GLY A 440 -0.78 12.38 25.14
C GLY A 440 -1.20 11.30 26.14
N THR A 441 -1.86 10.23 25.69
CA THR A 441 -2.21 9.07 26.52
C THR A 441 -0.97 8.23 26.86
N ARG A 442 0.08 8.31 26.03
CA ARG A 442 1.41 7.78 26.34
C ARG A 442 2.41 8.86 26.72
N LYS A 443 3.21 8.60 27.75
CA LYS A 443 4.29 9.50 28.15
C LYS A 443 5.47 9.42 27.18
N PRO A 444 6.03 10.55 26.74
CA PRO A 444 7.27 10.55 25.97
C PRO A 444 8.39 9.98 26.85
N MET A 445 9.20 9.10 26.28
CA MET A 445 10.40 8.65 26.98
C MET A 445 11.50 9.69 26.85
N HIS A 446 12.04 10.14 27.98
CA HIS A 446 13.29 10.91 28.00
C HIS A 446 14.42 10.06 27.41
N SER A 447 14.76 10.30 26.15
CA SER A 447 16.08 9.98 25.62
C SER A 447 16.93 11.25 25.76
N SER A 448 18.00 11.16 26.55
CA SER A 448 19.05 12.17 26.47
C SER A 448 19.53 12.26 25.02
N GLY A 449 19.76 13.48 24.53
CA GLY A 449 19.93 13.81 23.11
C GLY A 449 21.04 13.09 22.33
N GLU A 450 21.85 12.25 22.99
CA GLU A 450 22.87 11.42 22.35
C GLU A 450 22.40 9.99 22.03
N ALA A 451 21.46 9.42 22.79
CA ALA A 451 21.02 8.03 22.61
C ALA A 451 20.11 7.84 21.38
N ALA A 452 19.43 8.91 20.93
CA ALA A 452 18.66 8.91 19.69
C ALA A 452 19.56 8.92 18.43
N ARG A 453 20.83 9.34 18.56
CA ARG A 453 21.77 9.52 17.43
C ARG A 453 22.59 8.26 17.11
N THR A 454 22.54 7.21 17.95
CA THR A 454 23.50 6.09 17.87
C THR A 454 22.88 4.70 17.82
N PHE A 455 21.55 4.54 17.77
CA PHE A 455 21.02 3.24 17.39
C PHE A 455 21.20 3.05 15.88
N LYS A 456 22.29 2.38 15.47
CA LYS A 456 22.45 1.88 14.11
C LYS A 456 21.26 0.97 13.81
N TYR A 457 20.26 1.53 13.13
CA TYR A 457 19.05 0.83 12.75
C TYR A 457 19.43 -0.40 11.94
N ASN A 458 19.24 -1.57 12.52
CA ASN A 458 19.43 -2.82 11.82
C ASN A 458 18.08 -3.23 11.22
N ASN A 459 17.88 -2.93 9.93
CA ASN A 459 16.64 -3.28 9.20
C ASN A 459 16.24 -4.75 9.37
N LYS A 460 17.21 -5.65 9.54
CA LYS A 460 16.97 -7.09 9.71
C LYS A 460 16.28 -7.44 11.03
N MET A 461 16.17 -6.51 11.96
CA MET A 461 15.60 -6.68 13.30
C MET A 461 14.62 -5.54 13.66
N SER A 462 13.94 -4.97 12.67
CA SER A 462 12.87 -3.98 12.87
C SER A 462 11.52 -4.66 13.21
N PRO A 463 10.54 -3.93 13.79
CA PRO A 463 9.18 -4.43 13.95
C PRO A 463 8.58 -4.96 12.64
N LYS A 464 8.78 -4.24 11.52
CA LYS A 464 8.30 -4.64 10.19
C LYS A 464 8.84 -6.01 9.77
N THR A 465 10.12 -6.29 10.03
CA THR A 465 10.72 -7.59 9.73
C THR A 465 10.13 -8.70 10.62
N ILE A 466 9.83 -8.42 11.89
CA ILE A 466 9.20 -9.39 12.79
C ILE A 466 7.77 -9.68 12.36
N VAL A 467 6.98 -8.64 12.09
CA VAL A 467 5.62 -8.78 11.56
C VAL A 467 5.62 -9.60 10.28
N GLN A 468 6.55 -9.35 9.36
CA GLN A 468 6.67 -10.14 8.14
C GLN A 468 7.00 -11.61 8.43
N ARG A 469 7.90 -11.90 9.38
CA ARG A 469 8.20 -13.27 9.79
C ARG A 469 6.98 -13.95 10.41
N LEU A 470 6.26 -13.27 11.30
CA LEU A 470 5.05 -13.78 11.93
C LEU A 470 3.94 -14.03 10.89
N ARG A 471 3.78 -13.14 9.89
CA ARG A 471 2.82 -13.33 8.78
C ARG A 471 3.16 -14.52 7.90
N THR A 472 4.45 -14.75 7.63
CA THR A 472 4.89 -15.94 6.89
C THR A 472 4.66 -17.19 7.73
N HIS A 473 4.95 -17.10 9.02
CA HIS A 473 4.86 -18.21 9.98
C HIS A 473 3.42 -18.68 10.23
N TYR A 474 2.52 -17.74 10.53
CA TYR A 474 1.11 -18.00 10.82
C TYR A 474 0.20 -17.73 9.63
N ARG A 475 0.71 -17.85 8.40
CA ARG A 475 0.00 -17.43 7.17
C ARG A 475 -1.40 -18.01 7.03
N GLU A 476 -1.59 -19.26 7.46
CA GLU A 476 -2.86 -20.00 7.36
C GLU A 476 -3.63 -20.02 8.68
N ASP A 477 -2.96 -19.68 9.78
CA ASP A 477 -3.47 -19.85 11.14
C ASP A 477 -3.95 -18.55 11.78
N ALA A 478 -3.38 -17.39 11.42
CA ALA A 478 -3.71 -16.13 12.08
C ALA A 478 -3.57 -14.88 11.19
N TYR A 479 -4.35 -13.87 11.53
CA TYR A 479 -4.13 -12.49 11.12
C TYR A 479 -3.12 -11.83 12.07
N VAL A 480 -2.06 -11.25 11.50
CA VAL A 480 -1.03 -10.48 12.22
C VAL A 480 -1.18 -9.00 11.87
N MET A 481 -1.72 -8.25 12.81
CA MET A 481 -2.06 -6.83 12.69
C MET A 481 -0.98 -5.96 13.35
N TYR A 482 -0.58 -4.88 12.68
CA TYR A 482 0.43 -3.94 13.17
C TYR A 482 0.28 -2.59 12.44
N ASP A 483 0.36 -1.49 13.19
CA ASP A 483 0.43 -0.13 12.64
C ASP A 483 1.89 0.22 12.31
N GLU A 484 2.21 0.37 11.03
CA GLU A 484 3.57 0.73 10.59
C GLU A 484 3.96 2.17 10.95
N ASN A 485 3.01 3.01 11.38
CA ASN A 485 3.19 4.42 11.67
C ASN A 485 3.43 4.67 13.17
N GLY A 486 4.49 4.03 13.69
CA GLY A 486 4.90 4.16 15.09
C GLY A 486 4.14 3.26 16.06
N GLY A 487 3.41 2.26 15.57
CA GLY A 487 2.74 1.26 16.41
C GLY A 487 3.71 0.54 17.35
N ALA A 488 3.32 0.36 18.61
CA ALA A 488 4.11 -0.36 19.61
C ALA A 488 3.47 -1.68 20.05
N ILE A 489 2.44 -2.11 19.34
CA ILE A 489 1.67 -3.32 19.61
C ILE A 489 1.55 -4.10 18.30
N ILE A 490 1.80 -5.41 18.35
CA ILE A 490 1.45 -6.35 17.28
C ILE A 490 0.35 -7.25 17.82
N GLY A 491 -0.80 -7.28 17.15
CA GLY A 491 -1.93 -8.13 17.52
C GLY A 491 -2.00 -9.38 16.64
N LEU A 492 -2.28 -10.53 17.23
CA LEU A 492 -2.53 -11.79 16.54
C LEU A 492 -3.96 -12.24 16.83
N CYS A 493 -4.70 -12.58 15.77
CA CYS A 493 -6.04 -13.16 15.84
C CYS A 493 -6.05 -14.47 15.04
N PHE A 494 -6.26 -15.58 15.73
CA PHE A 494 -6.24 -16.92 15.16
C PHE A 494 -7.55 -17.26 14.47
N ASN A 495 -7.45 -17.93 13.32
CA ASN A 495 -8.60 -18.39 12.58
C ASN A 495 -9.38 -19.45 13.40
N PRO A 496 -10.70 -19.55 13.22
CA PRO A 496 -11.47 -20.65 13.79
C PRO A 496 -10.87 -22.00 13.37
N GLY A 497 -10.67 -22.91 14.33
CA GLY A 497 -10.02 -24.21 14.10
C GLY A 497 -8.49 -24.16 14.04
N ALA A 498 -7.85 -22.99 14.09
CA ALA A 498 -6.38 -22.90 14.06
C ALA A 498 -5.72 -23.55 15.28
N LEU A 499 -6.42 -23.58 16.41
CA LEU A 499 -5.96 -24.20 17.65
C LEU A 499 -6.42 -25.65 17.76
N GLU A 500 -7.01 -26.27 16.74
CA GLU A 500 -7.43 -27.67 16.80
C GLU A 500 -6.28 -28.64 16.44
N GLU A 501 -6.39 -29.88 16.91
CA GLU A 501 -5.47 -30.97 16.56
C GLU A 501 -5.51 -31.22 15.06
N ARG A 502 -4.34 -31.21 14.42
CA ARG A 502 -4.19 -31.48 13.00
C ARG A 502 -3.03 -32.41 12.71
N ILE A 503 -3.10 -33.05 11.54
CA ILE A 503 -1.95 -33.77 10.99
C ILE A 503 -0.91 -32.74 10.56
N ILE A 504 0.34 -32.99 10.94
CA ILE A 504 1.46 -32.08 10.67
C ILE A 504 2.52 -32.81 9.85
N ALA A 505 3.16 -32.11 8.91
CA ALA A 505 4.25 -32.68 8.15
C ALA A 505 5.51 -32.83 9.05
N ASP A 506 6.46 -33.66 8.61
CA ASP A 506 7.70 -33.95 9.35
C ASP A 506 8.58 -32.73 9.65
N ASN A 507 8.29 -31.53 9.12
CA ASN A 507 9.01 -30.30 9.47
C ASN A 507 8.14 -29.26 10.19
N ASP A 508 6.83 -29.48 10.27
CA ASP A 508 5.88 -28.51 10.83
C ASP A 508 5.94 -28.46 12.37
N TYR A 509 6.48 -29.48 13.04
CA TYR A 509 6.70 -29.42 14.49
C TYR A 509 7.78 -28.40 14.91
N LEU A 510 8.58 -27.88 13.97
CA LEU A 510 9.53 -26.79 14.22
C LEU A 510 8.85 -25.41 14.18
N LEU A 511 7.55 -25.35 13.85
CA LEU A 511 6.81 -24.10 13.86
C LEU A 511 6.70 -23.56 15.29
N MET A 512 7.08 -22.29 15.48
CA MET A 512 6.90 -21.52 16.71
C MET A 512 5.48 -21.69 17.29
N GLY A 513 5.38 -22.31 18.46
CA GLY A 513 4.12 -22.55 19.16
C GLY A 513 3.40 -23.87 18.83
N MET A 514 3.93 -24.71 17.94
CA MET A 514 3.37 -26.04 17.70
C MET A 514 3.78 -27.03 18.79
N GLU A 515 2.79 -27.63 19.43
CA GLU A 515 2.97 -28.72 20.39
C GLU A 515 2.70 -30.06 19.72
N LEU A 516 3.63 -31.00 19.92
CA LEU A 516 3.53 -32.32 19.32
C LEU A 516 2.73 -33.26 20.23
N LEU A 517 1.58 -33.72 19.74
CA LEU A 517 0.68 -34.62 20.49
C LEU A 517 1.01 -36.09 20.25
N SER A 518 1.38 -36.48 19.03
CA SER A 518 1.82 -37.84 18.72
C SER A 518 2.92 -37.89 17.67
N ARG A 519 3.89 -38.79 17.91
CA ARG A 519 4.97 -39.16 16.96
C ARG A 519 4.62 -40.36 16.08
N SER A 520 3.47 -41.00 16.28
CA SER A 520 3.02 -42.10 15.42
C SER A 520 2.61 -41.56 14.05
N SER A 521 3.00 -42.20 12.96
CA SER A 521 2.58 -41.78 11.62
C SER A 521 1.07 -42.03 11.40
N PRO A 522 0.27 -41.03 10.99
CA PRO A 522 0.67 -39.65 10.70
C PRO A 522 0.86 -38.79 11.97
N MET A 523 1.93 -37.99 12.02
CA MET A 523 2.24 -37.12 13.17
C MET A 523 1.11 -36.12 13.41
N ARG A 524 0.82 -35.87 14.68
CA ARG A 524 -0.25 -34.95 15.10
C ARG A 524 0.28 -33.88 16.04
N GLY A 525 -0.19 -32.66 15.84
CA GLY A 525 0.16 -31.53 16.68
C GLY A 525 -0.98 -30.52 16.75
N GLN A 526 -0.81 -29.58 17.66
CA GLN A 526 -1.77 -28.51 17.93
C GLN A 526 -1.00 -27.23 18.20
N LEU A 527 -1.54 -26.09 17.77
CA LEU A 527 -0.96 -24.81 18.09
C LEU A 527 -1.34 -24.39 19.52
N SER A 528 -0.35 -24.11 20.35
CA SER A 528 -0.51 -23.64 21.72
C SER A 528 -0.18 -22.16 21.80
N LEU A 529 -1.15 -21.36 22.26
CA LEU A 529 -0.97 -19.92 22.45
C LEU A 529 0.11 -19.62 23.50
N GLU A 530 0.20 -20.43 24.56
CA GLU A 530 1.22 -20.29 25.60
C GLU A 530 2.62 -20.57 25.04
N ALA A 531 2.77 -21.66 24.26
CA ALA A 531 4.04 -21.99 23.61
C ALA A 531 4.44 -20.92 22.58
N ALA A 532 3.47 -20.42 21.79
CA ALA A 532 3.70 -19.34 20.85
C ALA A 532 4.17 -18.06 21.58
N ALA A 533 3.49 -17.65 22.64
CA ALA A 533 3.85 -16.48 23.43
C ALA A 533 5.25 -16.59 24.03
N ALA A 534 5.58 -17.74 24.63
CA ALA A 534 6.90 -18.00 25.21
C ALA A 534 8.00 -17.96 24.14
N ALA A 535 7.77 -18.59 22.98
CA ALA A 535 8.73 -18.62 21.90
C ALA A 535 8.94 -17.24 21.26
N ILE A 536 7.88 -16.44 21.08
CA ILE A 536 7.96 -15.05 20.61
C ILE A 536 8.76 -14.19 21.59
N GLN A 537 8.42 -14.26 22.89
CA GLN A 537 9.10 -13.51 23.95
C GLN A 537 10.61 -13.84 23.98
N SER A 538 10.97 -15.11 23.83
CA SER A 538 12.35 -15.58 23.82
C SER A 538 13.11 -15.14 22.56
N ASN A 539 12.58 -15.48 21.38
CA ASN A 539 13.26 -15.27 20.10
C ASN A 539 13.40 -13.79 19.72
N TYR A 540 12.52 -12.93 20.24
CA TYR A 540 12.49 -11.50 19.96
C TYR A 540 12.72 -10.62 21.20
N SER A 541 13.29 -11.17 22.27
CA SER A 541 13.54 -10.49 23.56
C SER A 541 14.27 -9.13 23.45
N PHE A 542 15.04 -8.91 22.39
CA PHE A 542 15.75 -7.64 22.14
C PHE A 542 14.81 -6.47 21.84
N ILE A 543 13.61 -6.72 21.32
CA ILE A 543 12.62 -5.71 20.89
C ILE A 543 11.25 -5.90 21.51
N VAL A 544 10.88 -7.14 21.84
CA VAL A 544 9.66 -7.43 22.59
C VAL A 544 9.87 -7.06 24.06
N GLN A 545 8.92 -6.31 24.60
CA GLN A 545 8.83 -5.96 26.01
C GLN A 545 8.09 -7.05 26.77
N SER A 546 6.89 -7.41 26.31
CA SER A 546 6.05 -8.47 26.87
C SER A 546 5.14 -9.05 25.80
N VAL A 547 4.67 -10.28 26.00
CA VAL A 547 3.57 -10.89 25.26
C VAL A 547 2.44 -11.16 26.24
N THR A 548 1.23 -10.75 25.90
CA THR A 548 0.02 -10.97 26.69
C THR A 548 -0.91 -11.89 25.94
N LEU A 549 -1.48 -12.86 26.65
CA LEU A 549 -2.58 -13.68 26.16
C LEU A 549 -3.86 -13.03 26.66
N ASN A 550 -4.75 -12.67 25.74
CA ASN A 550 -6.06 -12.21 26.14
C ASN A 550 -6.95 -13.44 26.28
N ALA A 551 -7.76 -13.48 27.35
CA ALA A 551 -8.75 -14.53 27.49
C ALA A 551 -9.72 -14.43 26.31
N SER A 552 -9.91 -15.54 25.60
CA SER A 552 -10.92 -15.65 24.54
C SER A 552 -12.28 -15.28 25.11
N SER A 553 -12.88 -14.20 24.59
CA SER A 553 -14.24 -13.78 24.90
C SER A 553 -15.27 -14.68 24.23
#